data_AF-A0A699HDR6-F1
#
_entry.id   AF-A0A699HDR6-F1
#
_cell.length_a   1.000
_cell.length_b   1.000
_cell.length_c   1.000
_cell.angle_alpha   90.00
_cell.angle_beta   90.00
_cell.angle_gamma   90.00
#
_symmetry.space_group_name_H-M   'P 1'
#
loop_
_entity.id
_entity.type
_entity.pdbx_description
1 polymer ?
#
loop_
_entity_poly.entity_id
_entity_poly.type
_entity_poly.pdbx_seq_one_letter_code
_entity_poly.pdbx_strand_id
1 'polypeptide(L)'
;MEELSHVLWAHHTIIKSSNGDTPFSLTYGTKAVIPSEIGMPTLRTAEVNLEQNDEALEINLDLVEERREQAAIREAKCKVKMEKYYNSKVRNVSCKPGDLVYHNNDASRAEDTRKLGPK
;
A
#
# COMPACT_ATOMS: atom_id res chain seq x y z
N MET A 1 -10.29 -13.43 -16.66
CA MET A 1 -8.99 -12.85 -17.10
C MET A 1 -9.07 -11.33 -17.18
N GLU A 2 -10.17 -10.79 -17.72
CA GLU A 2 -10.46 -9.35 -17.81
C GLU A 2 -10.61 -8.63 -16.45
N GLU A 3 -11.00 -9.33 -15.38
CA GLU A 3 -11.13 -8.73 -14.06
C GLU A 3 -9.76 -8.36 -13.43
N LEU A 4 -8.72 -9.16 -13.69
CA LEU A 4 -7.38 -8.92 -13.14
C LEU A 4 -6.74 -7.64 -13.68
N SER A 5 -6.91 -7.36 -14.99
CA SER A 5 -6.39 -6.14 -15.59
C SER A 5 -7.02 -4.88 -15.02
N HIS A 6 -8.33 -4.90 -14.75
CA HIS A 6 -9.04 -3.78 -14.13
C HIS A 6 -8.58 -3.53 -12.69
N VAL A 7 -8.40 -4.60 -11.90
CA VAL A 7 -7.90 -4.50 -10.52
C VAL A 7 -6.49 -3.94 -10.47
N LEU A 8 -5.59 -4.42 -11.34
CA LEU A 8 -4.23 -3.90 -11.43
C LEU A 8 -4.22 -2.43 -11.81
N TRP A 9 -5.07 -2.03 -12.76
CA TRP A 9 -5.18 -0.63 -13.16
C TRP A 9 -5.61 0.26 -12.01
N ALA A 10 -6.67 -0.12 -11.30
CA ALA A 10 -7.14 0.60 -10.13
C ALA A 10 -6.03 0.72 -9.06
N HIS A 11 -5.32 -0.37 -8.78
CA HIS A 11 -4.21 -0.35 -7.83
C HIS A 11 -3.09 0.62 -8.24
N HIS A 12 -2.79 0.74 -9.54
CA HIS A 12 -1.74 1.64 -10.03
C HIS A 12 -2.16 3.11 -10.07
N THR A 13 -3.44 3.42 -10.28
CA THR A 13 -3.91 4.80 -10.47
C THR A 13 -4.64 5.38 -9.27
N ILE A 14 -4.95 4.59 -8.24
CA ILE A 14 -5.53 5.07 -6.99
C ILE A 14 -4.45 5.71 -6.11
N ILE A 15 -4.80 6.85 -5.50
CA ILE A 15 -3.95 7.54 -4.54
C ILE A 15 -3.85 6.70 -3.25
N LYS A 16 -2.63 6.37 -2.82
CA LYS A 16 -2.42 5.70 -1.53
C LYS A 16 -2.62 6.67 -0.39
N SER A 17 -3.50 6.36 0.55
CA SER A 17 -3.73 7.17 1.75
C SER A 17 -2.49 7.35 2.64
N SER A 18 -1.52 6.43 2.54
CA SER A 18 -0.27 6.46 3.33
C SER A 18 0.70 7.56 2.89
N ASN A 19 0.71 7.94 1.62
CA ASN A 19 1.68 8.90 1.07
C ASN A 19 1.08 9.99 0.16
N GLY A 20 -0.16 9.84 -0.29
CA GLY A 20 -0.85 10.82 -1.13
C GLY A 20 -0.51 10.75 -2.62
N ASP A 21 0.26 9.76 -3.06
CA ASP A 21 0.64 9.55 -4.45
C ASP A 21 0.04 8.26 -5.03
N THR A 22 -0.03 8.18 -6.36
CA THR A 22 -0.39 6.94 -7.06
C THR A 22 0.87 6.11 -7.33
N PRO A 23 0.83 4.77 -7.26
CA PRO A 23 1.98 3.94 -7.64
C PRO A 23 2.49 4.25 -9.05
N PHE A 24 1.59 4.48 -10.02
CA PHE A 24 1.96 4.85 -11.39
C PHE A 24 2.78 6.14 -11.43
N SER A 25 2.36 7.19 -10.71
CA SER A 25 3.11 8.46 -10.70
C SER A 25 4.47 8.38 -10.04
N LEU A 26 4.66 7.46 -9.08
CA LEU A 26 5.98 7.23 -8.50
C LEU A 26 6.90 6.45 -9.45
N THR A 27 6.36 5.57 -10.27
CA THR A 27 7.14 4.82 -11.27
C THR A 27 7.50 5.68 -12.48
N TYR A 28 6.52 6.38 -13.05
CA TYR A 28 6.63 7.07 -14.34
C TYR A 28 6.74 8.60 -14.24
N GLY A 29 6.72 9.17 -13.03
CA GLY A 29 6.84 10.62 -12.80
C GLY A 29 5.54 11.41 -12.98
N THR A 30 4.57 10.91 -13.74
CA THR A 30 3.33 11.62 -14.07
C THR A 30 2.07 10.81 -13.76
N LYS A 31 0.91 11.46 -13.71
CA LYS A 31 -0.37 10.78 -13.47
C LYS A 31 -0.79 10.00 -14.71
N ALA A 32 -1.28 8.77 -14.55
CA ALA A 32 -1.89 8.03 -15.66
C ALA A 32 -3.17 8.71 -16.17
N VAL A 33 -3.46 8.57 -17.46
CA VAL A 33 -4.79 8.80 -18.04
C VAL A 33 -5.59 7.52 -17.87
N ILE A 34 -6.74 7.58 -17.20
CA ILE A 34 -7.52 6.36 -16.90
C ILE A 34 -8.38 5.96 -18.11
N PRO A 35 -8.65 4.66 -18.34
CA PRO A 35 -9.45 4.18 -19.47
C PRO A 35 -10.83 4.84 -19.59
N SER A 36 -11.46 5.21 -18.47
CA SER A 36 -12.73 5.93 -18.50
C SER A 36 -12.62 7.33 -19.10
N GLU A 37 -11.48 8.02 -18.95
CA GLU A 37 -11.22 9.32 -19.59
C GLU A 37 -11.05 9.18 -21.11
N ILE A 38 -10.64 8.00 -21.59
CA ILE A 38 -10.51 7.71 -23.03
C ILE A 38 -11.89 7.45 -23.65
N GLY A 39 -12.72 6.64 -22.97
CA GLY A 39 -14.09 6.36 -23.42
C GLY A 39 -15.05 7.54 -23.25
N MET A 40 -14.77 8.42 -22.28
CA MET A 40 -15.52 9.66 -22.02
C MET A 40 -14.52 10.81 -21.85
N PRO A 41 -14.27 11.60 -22.91
CA PRO A 41 -13.32 12.69 -22.86
C PRO A 41 -13.59 13.65 -21.70
N THR A 42 -12.60 13.84 -20.84
CA THR A 42 -12.57 14.89 -19.82
C THR A 42 -11.79 16.09 -20.32
N LEU A 43 -11.80 17.20 -19.57
CA LEU A 43 -11.01 18.41 -19.88
C LEU A 43 -9.54 18.06 -20.18
N ARG A 44 -8.98 17.15 -19.38
CA ARG A 44 -7.60 16.67 -19.51
C ARG A 44 -7.30 16.02 -20.86
N THR A 45 -8.24 15.27 -21.42
CA THR A 45 -8.09 14.59 -22.72
C THR A 45 -8.63 15.41 -23.89
N ALA A 46 -9.51 16.39 -23.63
CA ALA A 46 -10.10 17.25 -24.66
C ALA A 46 -9.21 18.45 -25.02
N GLU A 47 -8.47 19.00 -24.04
CA GLU A 47 -7.62 20.18 -24.21
C GLU A 47 -6.13 19.82 -24.08
N VAL A 48 -5.65 18.92 -24.94
CA VAL A 48 -4.23 18.51 -24.94
C VAL A 48 -3.38 19.56 -25.65
N ASN A 49 -2.47 20.19 -24.90
CA ASN A 49 -1.37 20.99 -25.45
C ASN A 49 -0.06 20.20 -25.31
N LEU A 50 0.50 19.78 -26.44
CA LEU A 50 1.70 18.94 -26.46
C LEU A 50 2.94 19.65 -25.92
N GLU A 51 3.15 20.91 -26.30
CA GLU A 51 4.32 21.69 -25.85
C GLU A 51 4.33 21.87 -24.33
N GLN A 52 3.18 22.26 -23.76
CA GLN A 52 3.04 22.43 -22.31
C GLN A 52 3.16 21.09 -21.57
N ASN A 53 2.66 20.00 -22.17
CA ASN A 53 2.77 18.67 -21.56
C ASN A 53 4.21 18.16 -21.56
N ASP A 54 4.98 18.42 -22.62
CA ASP A 54 6.38 18.04 -22.70
C ASP A 54 7.24 18.82 -21.70
N GLU A 55 7.02 20.14 -21.58
CA GLU A 55 7.69 20.97 -20.55
C GLU A 55 7.33 20.49 -19.13
N ALA A 56 6.05 20.21 -18.87
CA ALA A 56 5.63 19.66 -17.59
C ALA A 56 6.21 18.27 -17.33
N LEU A 57 6.37 17.43 -18.36
CA LEU A 57 6.96 16.10 -18.24
C LEU A 57 8.44 16.18 -17.84
N GLU A 58 9.20 17.10 -18.45
CA GLU A 58 10.61 17.34 -18.11
C GLU A 58 10.75 17.70 -16.62
N ILE A 59 9.97 18.69 -16.15
CA ILE A 59 9.96 19.09 -14.73
C ILE A 59 9.56 17.92 -13.82
N ASN A 60 8.57 17.13 -14.21
CA ASN A 60 8.14 15.97 -13.41
C ASN A 60 9.22 14.89 -13.31
N LEU A 61 10.00 14.68 -14.37
CA LEU A 61 11.11 13.73 -14.38
C LEU A 61 12.26 14.21 -13.50
N ASP A 62 12.58 15.50 -13.50
CA ASP A 62 13.60 16.08 -12.62
C ASP A 62 13.22 15.93 -11.14
N LEU A 63 11.93 16.11 -10.83
CA LEU A 63 11.42 16.07 -9.45
C LEU A 63 10.98 14.67 -9.00
N VAL A 64 11.02 13.65 -9.86
CA VAL A 64 10.45 12.33 -9.53
C VAL A 64 11.14 11.69 -8.33
N GLU A 65 12.45 11.89 -8.20
CA GLU A 65 13.23 11.27 -7.13
C GLU A 65 12.92 11.92 -5.77
N GLU A 66 12.79 13.24 -5.73
CA GLU A 66 12.34 13.97 -4.53
C GLU A 66 10.95 13.50 -4.09
N ARG A 67 10.03 13.30 -5.06
CA ARG A 67 8.69 12.77 -4.77
C ARG A 67 8.74 11.36 -4.21
N ARG A 68 9.60 10.48 -4.75
CA ARG A 68 9.80 9.11 -4.24
C ARG A 68 10.33 9.13 -2.82
N GLU A 69 11.32 9.97 -2.52
CA GLU A 69 11.87 10.11 -1.18
C GLU A 69 10.80 10.60 -0.20
N GLN A 70 10.06 11.66 -0.55
CA GLN A 70 8.95 12.15 0.26
C GLN A 70 7.88 11.08 0.49
N ALA A 71 7.53 10.31 -0.54
CA ALA A 71 6.57 9.21 -0.42
C ALA A 71 7.07 8.11 0.54
N ALA A 72 8.36 7.77 0.48
CA ALA A 72 8.99 6.81 1.37
C ALA A 72 8.98 7.30 2.83
N ILE A 73 9.29 8.58 3.08
CA ILE A 73 9.23 9.19 4.42
C ILE A 73 7.80 9.13 4.98
N ARG A 74 6.79 9.49 4.17
CA ARG A 74 5.38 9.43 4.60
C ARG A 74 4.93 8.00 4.89
N GLU A 75 5.33 7.04 4.05
CA GLU A 75 5.02 5.63 4.25
C GLU A 75 5.66 5.07 5.53
N ALA A 76 6.94 5.38 5.78
CA ALA A 76 7.61 4.99 7.02
C ALA A 76 6.90 5.57 8.26
N LYS A 77 6.52 6.86 8.20
CA LYS A 77 5.75 7.50 9.27
C LYS A 77 4.39 6.84 9.50
N CYS A 78 3.70 6.45 8.42
CA CYS A 78 2.43 5.73 8.49
C CYS A 78 2.59 4.37 9.19
N LYS A 79 3.60 3.59 8.78
CA LYS A 79 3.93 2.29 9.38
C LYS A 79 4.24 2.41 10.87
N VAL A 80 5.09 3.36 11.26
CA VAL A 80 5.41 3.62 12.68
C VAL A 80 4.16 4.00 13.49
N LYS A 81 3.24 4.79 12.91
CA LYS A 81 1.98 5.14 13.57
C LYS A 81 1.08 3.91 13.78
N MET A 82 0.97 3.05 12.76
CA MET A 82 0.20 1.80 12.85
C MET A 82 0.81 0.85 13.88
N GLU A 83 2.12 0.67 13.86
CA GLU A 83 2.84 -0.16 14.82
C GLU A 83 2.58 0.31 16.25
N LYS A 84 2.76 1.60 16.53
CA LYS A 84 2.47 2.18 17.85
C LYS A 84 1.03 1.90 18.30
N TYR A 85 0.06 2.09 17.40
CA TYR A 85 -1.34 1.82 17.70
C TYR A 85 -1.58 0.36 18.11
N TYR A 86 -1.09 -0.61 17.34
CA TYR A 86 -1.29 -2.02 17.66
C TYR A 86 -0.48 -2.45 18.88
N ASN A 87 0.79 -2.05 18.99
CA ASN A 87 1.65 -2.39 20.12
C ASN A 87 1.10 -1.86 21.45
N SER A 88 0.48 -0.67 21.46
CA SER A 88 -0.18 -0.13 22.66
C SER A 88 -1.34 -1.00 23.19
N LYS A 89 -1.89 -1.89 22.36
CA LYS A 89 -2.96 -2.81 22.75
C LYS A 89 -2.45 -4.18 23.19
N VAL A 90 -1.18 -4.48 22.93
CA VAL A 90 -0.56 -5.73 23.35
C VAL A 90 -0.33 -5.70 24.85
N ARG A 91 -0.90 -6.66 25.57
CA ARG A 91 -0.62 -6.88 26.99
C ARG A 91 0.50 -7.90 27.11
N ASN A 92 1.58 -7.53 27.77
CA ASN A 92 2.62 -8.49 28.13
C ASN A 92 2.05 -9.46 29.17
N VAL A 93 1.93 -10.72 28.79
CA VAL A 93 1.54 -11.81 29.69
C VAL A 93 2.80 -12.61 30.00
N SER A 94 3.23 -12.60 31.27
CA SER A 94 4.26 -13.52 31.74
C SER A 94 3.60 -14.85 32.10
N CYS A 95 4.09 -15.93 31.51
CA CYS A 95 3.65 -17.29 31.81
C CYS A 95 4.70 -17.96 32.69
N LYS A 96 4.26 -18.66 33.74
CA LYS A 96 5.11 -19.48 34.59
C LYS A 96 4.97 -20.95 34.22
N PRO A 97 5.97 -21.81 34.54
CA PRO A 97 5.81 -23.25 34.43
C PRO A 97 4.55 -23.73 35.18
N GLY A 98 3.64 -24.40 34.47
CA GLY A 98 2.36 -24.87 35.01
C GLY A 98 1.13 -24.02 34.64
N ASP A 99 1.31 -22.83 34.07
CA ASP A 99 0.19 -22.01 33.59
C ASP A 99 -0.44 -22.62 32.31
N LEU A 100 -1.76 -22.75 32.29
CA LEU A 100 -2.51 -23.15 31.10
C LEU A 100 -2.77 -21.93 30.22
N VAL A 101 -2.25 -21.96 29.01
CA VAL A 101 -2.38 -20.88 28.03
C VAL A 101 -2.92 -21.42 26.72
N TYR A 102 -3.78 -20.64 26.05
CA TYR A 102 -4.24 -20.99 24.72
C TYR A 102 -3.13 -20.69 23.71
N HIS A 103 -2.80 -21.67 22.89
CA HIS A 103 -1.77 -21.57 21.86
C HIS A 103 -2.42 -21.74 20.49
N ASN A 104 -1.93 -21.02 19.48
CA ASN A 104 -2.28 -21.31 18.10
C ASN A 104 -1.45 -22.51 17.62
N ASN A 105 -2.13 -23.59 17.20
CA ASN A 105 -1.50 -24.83 16.73
C ASN A 105 -0.56 -24.60 15.53
N ASP A 106 -0.94 -23.72 14.60
CA ASP A 106 -0.12 -23.36 13.43
C ASP A 106 1.22 -22.70 13.82
N ALA A 107 1.20 -21.88 14.88
CA ALA A 107 2.39 -21.19 15.37
C ALA A 107 3.29 -22.11 16.21
N SER A 108 2.71 -23.14 16.85
CA SER A 108 3.45 -24.09 17.71
C SER A 108 4.02 -25.28 16.95
N ARG A 109 3.63 -25.48 15.67
CA ARG A 109 3.96 -26.69 14.88
C ARG A 109 3.58 -28.00 15.61
N ALA A 110 2.65 -27.93 16.55
CA ALA A 110 2.13 -29.10 17.21
C ALA A 110 1.15 -29.81 16.26
N GLU A 111 1.39 -31.10 16.00
CA GLU A 111 0.42 -31.98 15.33
C GLU A 111 -0.94 -31.84 16.00
N ASP A 112 -2.03 -31.82 15.23
CA ASP A 112 -3.41 -31.64 15.72
C ASP A 112 -3.87 -32.88 16.51
N THR A 113 -3.27 -33.10 17.67
CA THR A 113 -3.75 -34.06 18.64
C THR A 113 -5.02 -33.46 19.21
N ARG A 114 -6.15 -33.91 18.69
CA ARG A 114 -7.56 -33.64 19.07
C ARG A 114 -7.90 -33.89 20.55
N LYS A 115 -6.92 -33.86 21.46
CA LYS A 115 -7.07 -34.14 22.88
C LYS A 115 -6.25 -33.15 23.70
N LEU A 116 -6.94 -32.40 24.56
CA LEU A 116 -6.35 -31.76 25.73
C LEU A 116 -5.95 -32.86 26.71
N GLY A 117 -4.66 -33.14 26.82
CA GLY A 117 -4.14 -34.16 27.73
C GLY A 117 -3.27 -33.55 28.83
N PRO A 118 -3.55 -33.82 30.12
CA PRO A 118 -2.60 -33.58 31.20
C PRO A 118 -1.88 -34.88 31.61
N LYS A 119 -0.55 -34.82 31.78
CA LYS A 119 0.18 -34.84 33.07
C LYS A 119 1.67 -35.07 32.83
#